data_AF-A0A1C5VFB4-F1
#
_entry.id   AF-A0A1C5VFB4-F1
#
_cell.length_a   1.000
_cell.length_b   1.000
_cell.length_c   1.000
_cell.angle_alpha   90.00
_cell.angle_beta   90.00
_cell.angle_gamma   90.00
#
_symmetry.space_group_name_H-M   'P 1'
#
loop_
_entity.id
_entity.type
_entity.pdbx_description
1 polymer ?
#
loop_
_entity_poly.entity_id
_entity_poly.type
_entity_poly.pdbx_seq_one_letter_code
_entity_poly.pdbx_strand_id
1 'polypeptide(L)'
;MRTKNKDKELNHRHFIGLRLTDGVTPYGTMNTTGVKGSAQELGMQGIYKNPANPYLMTTDWDWTIDPMGLRFCCHEITSRYGLPIVISENGLGAFDKKTEGNQIHDEYRIHYLKEHLKELGKAIEEGCEIWAYCTWSFTDLLSWLNGYQKRYGFVYVDRDEEEGGTLNRYKKDSFYWYQDVIKTDGENLYK
;
A
#
# COMPACT_ATOMS: atom_id res chain seq x y z
N MET A 1 -19.62 67.50 -15.27
CA MET A 1 -18.93 66.64 -14.29
C MET A 1 -19.99 65.93 -13.45
N ARG A 2 -19.76 64.65 -13.09
CA ARG A 2 -20.66 63.71 -12.37
C ARG A 2 -21.87 63.23 -13.20
N THR A 3 -22.23 61.95 -13.34
CA THR A 3 -21.64 60.62 -13.08
C THR A 3 -22.46 59.65 -13.95
N LYS A 4 -21.83 58.73 -14.69
CA LYS A 4 -22.51 57.69 -15.47
C LYS A 4 -22.89 56.53 -14.54
N ASN A 5 -24.19 56.25 -14.38
CA ASN A 5 -24.67 54.91 -14.04
C ASN A 5 -24.65 54.08 -15.33
N LYS A 6 -23.88 52.99 -15.32
CA LYS A 6 -24.04 51.88 -16.24
C LYS A 6 -24.09 50.62 -15.42
N ASP A 7 -25.21 49.92 -15.53
CA ASP A 7 -25.44 48.58 -15.04
C ASP A 7 -24.28 47.67 -15.39
N LYS A 8 -23.64 47.12 -14.36
CA LYS A 8 -22.76 45.96 -14.47
C LYS A 8 -23.60 44.75 -14.10
N GLU A 9 -24.15 44.07 -15.10
CA GLU A 9 -24.41 42.63 -14.97
C GLU A 9 -23.06 41.92 -14.81
N LEU A 10 -22.71 41.64 -13.55
CA LEU A 10 -21.63 40.73 -13.20
C LEU A 10 -22.11 39.31 -13.44
N ASN A 11 -21.90 38.83 -14.67
CA ASN A 11 -22.01 37.43 -15.02
C ASN A 11 -20.81 36.69 -14.38
N HIS A 12 -20.92 36.36 -13.08
CA HIS A 12 -19.94 35.54 -12.37
C HIS A 12 -20.04 34.08 -12.82
N ARG A 13 -19.48 33.76 -13.98
CA ARG A 13 -19.12 32.38 -14.28
C ARG A 13 -17.83 32.07 -13.53
N HIS A 14 -17.96 31.43 -12.36
CA HIS A 14 -16.87 30.70 -11.72
C HIS A 14 -16.55 29.49 -12.59
N PHE A 15 -15.79 29.69 -13.67
CA PHE A 15 -15.13 28.58 -14.34
C PHE A 15 -14.00 28.11 -13.42
N ILE A 16 -14.14 26.90 -12.87
CA ILE A 16 -12.99 26.14 -12.41
C ILE A 16 -12.21 25.79 -13.68
N GLY A 17 -11.14 26.53 -13.94
CA GLY A 17 -10.19 26.18 -14.99
C GLY A 17 -9.49 24.88 -14.61
N LEU A 18 -10.01 23.74 -15.05
CA LEU A 18 -9.28 22.49 -15.04
C LEU A 18 -8.07 22.68 -15.96
N ARG A 19 -6.88 22.80 -15.37
CA ARG A 19 -5.62 22.69 -16.12
C ARG A 19 -5.65 21.32 -16.79
N LEU A 20 -5.77 21.30 -18.11
CA LEU A 20 -5.86 20.07 -18.89
C LEU A 20 -4.64 19.20 -18.56
N THR A 21 -4.92 17.95 -18.18
CA THR A 21 -3.97 16.99 -17.63
C THR A 21 -3.02 16.48 -18.71
N ASP A 22 -1.97 17.24 -18.99
CA ASP A 22 -0.91 16.81 -19.92
C ASP A 22 -0.02 15.72 -19.29
N GLY A 23 0.45 14.78 -20.12
CA GLY A 23 1.46 13.78 -19.72
C GLY A 23 0.92 12.53 -19.01
N VAL A 24 -0.37 12.19 -19.18
CA VAL A 24 -0.97 10.96 -18.62
C VAL A 24 -1.48 10.03 -19.72
N THR A 25 -1.47 8.73 -19.46
CA THR A 25 -2.02 7.70 -20.35
C THR A 25 -2.98 6.78 -19.60
N PRO A 26 -4.10 6.35 -20.22
CA PRO A 26 -4.99 5.36 -19.61
C PRO A 26 -4.37 3.95 -19.57
N TYR A 27 -3.32 3.71 -20.36
CA TYR A 27 -2.59 2.44 -20.44
C TYR A 27 -1.10 2.67 -20.18
N GLY A 28 -0.76 3.18 -19.00
CA GLY A 28 0.62 3.40 -18.60
C GLY A 28 1.34 2.12 -18.21
N THR A 29 2.66 2.13 -18.33
CA THR A 29 3.50 1.01 -17.92
C THR A 29 3.56 0.93 -16.39
N MET A 30 3.22 -0.24 -15.84
CA MET A 30 3.42 -0.53 -14.42
C MET A 30 4.90 -0.87 -14.17
N ASN A 31 5.43 -0.43 -13.02
CA ASN A 31 6.72 -0.90 -12.55
C ASN A 31 6.57 -2.36 -12.12
N THR A 32 7.20 -3.28 -12.85
CA THR A 32 7.26 -4.72 -12.54
C THR A 32 8.68 -5.19 -12.18
N THR A 33 9.68 -4.33 -12.35
CA THR A 33 11.09 -4.65 -12.17
C THR A 33 11.62 -4.28 -10.78
N GLY A 34 10.88 -3.48 -10.02
CA GLY A 34 11.34 -2.92 -8.75
C GLY A 34 12.33 -1.76 -8.92
N VAL A 35 12.49 -1.21 -10.13
CA VAL A 35 13.30 0.00 -10.35
C VAL A 35 12.41 1.21 -10.08
N LYS A 36 12.64 1.89 -8.96
CA LYS A 36 11.85 3.03 -8.50
C LYS A 36 11.77 4.16 -9.55
N GLY A 37 10.58 4.70 -9.74
CA GLY A 37 10.29 5.76 -10.71
C GLY A 37 10.10 5.26 -12.15
N SER A 38 10.00 3.96 -12.37
CA SER A 38 9.76 3.38 -13.70
C SER A 38 8.27 3.31 -14.06
N ALA A 39 7.36 3.48 -13.08
CA ALA A 39 5.94 3.56 -13.34
C ALA A 39 5.54 4.88 -14.02
N GLN A 40 4.62 4.80 -14.99
CA GLN A 40 4.04 6.00 -15.61
C GLN A 40 2.83 6.50 -14.83
N GLU A 41 2.64 7.82 -14.80
CA GLU A 41 1.45 8.42 -14.20
C GLU A 41 0.21 8.10 -15.05
N LEU A 42 -0.73 7.39 -14.43
CA LEU A 42 -1.98 7.01 -15.06
C LEU A 42 -2.98 8.17 -15.03
N GLY A 43 -3.82 8.21 -16.05
CA GLY A 43 -4.89 9.20 -16.14
C GLY A 43 -5.52 9.19 -17.52
N MET A 44 -6.63 9.90 -17.66
CA MET A 44 -7.21 10.17 -18.96
C MET A 44 -7.02 11.65 -19.26
N GLN A 45 -6.28 11.95 -20.34
CA GLN A 45 -5.96 13.32 -20.75
C GLN A 45 -7.25 14.12 -20.91
N GLY A 46 -7.31 15.28 -20.25
CA GLY A 46 -8.47 16.15 -20.23
C GLY A 46 -9.59 15.76 -19.25
N ILE A 47 -9.47 14.61 -18.55
CA ILE A 47 -10.45 14.17 -17.54
C ILE A 47 -9.83 14.13 -16.14
N TYR A 48 -8.79 13.33 -15.93
CA TYR A 48 -8.16 13.19 -14.61
C TYR A 48 -6.70 12.74 -14.73
N LYS A 49 -5.95 12.94 -13.65
CA LYS A 49 -4.59 12.45 -13.43
C LYS A 49 -4.56 11.80 -12.05
N ASN A 50 -3.83 10.69 -11.92
CA ASN A 50 -3.57 10.06 -10.63
C ASN A 50 -2.10 10.32 -10.22
N PRO A 51 -1.79 11.54 -9.73
CA PRO A 51 -0.42 11.91 -9.42
C PRO A 51 0.07 11.18 -8.16
N ALA A 52 1.38 10.99 -8.06
CA ALA A 52 1.98 10.51 -6.82
C ALA A 52 1.76 11.53 -5.69
N ASN A 53 1.43 11.04 -4.49
CA ASN A 53 1.31 11.89 -3.31
C ASN A 53 2.72 12.20 -2.74
N PRO A 54 3.16 13.48 -2.72
CA PRO A 54 4.51 13.83 -2.28
C PRO A 54 4.77 13.63 -0.78
N TYR A 55 3.72 13.41 0.02
CA TYR A 55 3.83 13.19 1.47
C TYR A 55 3.95 11.71 1.85
N LEU A 56 3.78 10.80 0.90
CA LEU A 56 3.77 9.36 1.16
C LEU A 56 5.01 8.69 0.57
N MET A 57 5.54 7.73 1.31
CA MET A 57 6.62 6.88 0.82
C MET A 57 6.10 5.87 -0.21
N THR A 58 6.98 5.41 -1.07
CA THR A 58 6.69 4.35 -2.04
C THR A 58 7.70 3.21 -1.94
N THR A 59 7.20 2.00 -2.17
CA THR A 59 8.02 0.79 -2.35
C THR A 59 8.90 0.91 -3.59
N ASP A 60 9.81 -0.05 -3.77
CA ASP A 60 10.63 -0.19 -4.98
C ASP A 60 9.78 -0.41 -6.26
N TRP A 61 8.53 -0.89 -6.10
CA TRP A 61 7.54 -1.03 -7.18
C TRP A 61 6.64 0.21 -7.36
N ASP A 62 7.03 1.36 -6.80
CA ASP A 62 6.27 2.62 -6.81
C ASP A 62 4.88 2.56 -6.15
N TRP A 63 4.61 1.49 -5.38
CA TRP A 63 3.35 1.39 -4.62
C TRP A 63 3.41 2.27 -3.37
N THR A 64 2.43 3.14 -3.21
CA THR A 64 2.29 4.02 -2.06
C THR A 64 2.08 3.24 -0.77
N ILE A 65 2.80 3.65 0.28
CA ILE A 65 2.66 3.11 1.64
C ILE A 65 1.88 4.13 2.45
N ASP A 66 0.65 3.78 2.84
CA ASP A 66 -0.23 4.64 3.64
C ASP A 66 -0.97 3.82 4.71
N PRO A 67 -0.38 3.68 5.92
CA PRO A 67 -1.04 3.01 7.03
C PRO A 67 -2.34 3.69 7.46
N MET A 68 -2.42 5.03 7.41
CA MET A 68 -3.63 5.76 7.80
C MET A 68 -4.78 5.53 6.81
N GLY A 69 -4.45 5.31 5.53
CA GLY A 69 -5.40 4.92 4.50
C GLY A 69 -6.20 3.67 4.87
N LEU A 70 -5.58 2.70 5.57
CA LEU A 70 -6.27 1.51 6.07
C LEU A 70 -7.35 1.88 7.09
N ARG A 71 -7.00 2.70 8.09
CA ARG A 71 -7.95 3.17 9.11
C ARG A 71 -9.09 3.99 8.50
N PHE A 72 -8.77 4.88 7.55
CA PHE A 72 -9.78 5.65 6.83
C PHE A 72 -10.75 4.72 6.07
N CYS A 73 -10.22 3.70 5.39
CA CYS A 73 -11.03 2.70 4.69
C CYS A 73 -11.97 1.94 5.65
N CYS A 74 -11.47 1.54 6.83
CA CYS A 74 -12.30 0.90 7.85
C CYS A 74 -13.46 1.80 8.31
N HIS A 75 -13.20 3.10 8.53
CA HIS A 75 -14.22 4.08 8.88
C HIS A 75 -15.27 4.25 7.79
N GLU A 76 -14.85 4.38 6.53
CA GLU A 76 -15.76 4.51 5.40
C GLU A 76 -16.67 3.28 5.24
N ILE A 77 -16.10 2.07 5.34
CA ILE A 77 -16.87 0.81 5.27
C ILE A 77 -17.84 0.71 6.45
N THR A 78 -17.38 1.01 7.66
CA THR A 78 -18.21 0.96 8.88
C THR A 78 -19.35 1.97 8.81
N SER A 79 -19.06 3.22 8.44
CA SER A 79 -20.07 4.29 8.30
C SER A 79 -21.13 3.95 7.24
N ARG A 80 -20.71 3.32 6.14
CA ARG A 80 -21.59 3.01 5.02
C ARG A 80 -22.45 1.78 5.23
N TYR A 81 -21.91 0.73 5.83
CA TYR A 81 -22.56 -0.58 5.91
C TYR A 81 -22.90 -1.01 7.34
N GLY A 82 -22.14 -0.56 8.34
CA GLY A 82 -22.32 -0.97 9.73
C GLY A 82 -22.15 -2.48 9.95
N LEU A 83 -21.39 -3.14 9.08
CA LEU A 83 -21.13 -4.58 9.14
C LEU A 83 -19.69 -4.84 9.57
N PRO A 84 -19.43 -6.01 10.21
CA PRO A 84 -18.09 -6.40 10.58
C PRO A 84 -17.15 -6.54 9.36
N ILE A 85 -15.88 -6.20 9.56
CA ILE A 85 -14.86 -6.18 8.51
C ILE A 85 -13.88 -7.33 8.71
N VAL A 86 -13.57 -8.03 7.62
CA VAL A 86 -12.42 -8.94 7.53
C VAL A 86 -11.44 -8.34 6.53
N ILE A 87 -10.23 -8.06 7.00
CA ILE A 87 -9.12 -7.71 6.10
C ILE A 87 -8.55 -9.03 5.58
N SER A 88 -9.00 -9.43 4.39
CA SER A 88 -8.56 -10.69 3.78
C SER A 88 -7.10 -10.65 3.36
N GLU A 89 -6.57 -9.46 3.04
CA GLU A 89 -5.27 -9.30 2.40
C GLU A 89 -4.62 -7.96 2.77
N ASN A 90 -3.40 -8.01 3.30
CA ASN A 90 -2.48 -6.89 3.37
C ASN A 90 -1.02 -7.38 3.42
N GLY A 91 -0.07 -6.66 2.84
CA GLY A 91 1.33 -7.03 2.96
C GLY A 91 2.28 -6.23 2.09
N LEU A 92 3.58 -6.41 2.33
CA LEU A 92 4.65 -5.76 1.60
C LEU A 92 5.40 -6.76 0.74
N GLY A 93 5.34 -6.54 -0.58
CA GLY A 93 6.21 -7.20 -1.54
C GLY A 93 7.53 -6.45 -1.68
N ALA A 94 8.64 -7.11 -1.38
CA ALA A 94 9.98 -6.53 -1.42
C ALA A 94 11.01 -7.58 -1.84
N PHE A 95 12.22 -7.11 -2.16
CA PHE A 95 13.36 -8.00 -2.38
C PHE A 95 13.88 -8.52 -1.04
N ASP A 96 13.93 -9.84 -0.87
CA ASP A 96 14.60 -10.45 0.28
C ASP A 96 15.99 -10.98 -0.11
N LYS A 97 16.96 -10.82 0.79
CA LYS A 97 18.31 -11.38 0.63
C LYS A 97 18.55 -12.46 1.68
N LYS A 98 18.89 -13.67 1.22
CA LYS A 98 19.32 -14.77 2.09
C LYS A 98 20.80 -14.62 2.41
N THR A 99 21.15 -14.60 3.70
CA THR A 99 22.54 -14.58 4.15
C THR A 99 23.19 -15.96 4.00
N GLU A 100 24.52 -16.03 4.12
CA GLU A 100 25.27 -17.31 4.13
C GLU A 100 24.80 -18.26 5.25
N GLY A 101 24.28 -17.70 6.35
CA GLY A 101 23.70 -18.44 7.47
C GLY A 101 22.25 -18.87 7.29
N ASN A 102 21.67 -18.74 6.09
CA ASN A 102 20.26 -19.00 5.79
C ASN A 102 19.26 -18.15 6.60
N GLN A 103 19.65 -16.91 6.94
CA GLN A 103 18.79 -15.94 7.61
C GLN A 103 18.32 -14.87 6.61
N ILE A 104 17.16 -14.27 6.90
CA ILE A 104 16.56 -13.22 6.08
C ILE A 104 16.12 -12.09 7.02
N HIS A 105 16.80 -10.95 6.92
CA HIS A 105 16.54 -9.76 7.72
C HIS A 105 15.60 -8.82 6.98
N ASP A 106 14.31 -8.88 7.30
CA ASP A 106 13.23 -8.18 6.60
C ASP A 106 12.53 -7.11 7.46
N GLU A 107 13.34 -6.25 8.09
CA GLU A 107 12.88 -5.15 8.94
C GLU A 107 11.87 -4.22 8.25
N TYR A 108 12.02 -4.00 6.93
CA TYR A 108 11.06 -3.22 6.13
C TYR A 108 9.65 -3.81 6.14
N ARG A 109 9.53 -5.14 6.14
CA ARG A 109 8.24 -5.85 6.18
C ARG A 109 7.62 -5.75 7.55
N ILE A 110 8.44 -5.93 8.59
CA ILE A 110 8.03 -5.72 9.99
C ILE A 110 7.50 -4.30 10.19
N HIS A 111 8.26 -3.28 9.74
CA HIS A 111 7.87 -1.89 9.88
C HIS A 111 6.55 -1.59 9.16
N TYR A 112 6.41 -2.03 7.90
CA TYR A 112 5.18 -1.86 7.13
C TYR A 112 3.96 -2.44 7.87
N LEU A 113 4.04 -3.71 8.29
CA LEU A 113 2.94 -4.40 8.96
C LEU A 113 2.65 -3.79 10.34
N LYS A 114 3.69 -3.43 11.12
CA LYS A 114 3.56 -2.80 12.44
C LYS A 114 2.76 -1.51 12.35
N GLU A 115 3.07 -0.64 11.40
CA GLU A 115 2.37 0.64 11.25
C GLU A 115 0.92 0.46 10.77
N HIS A 116 0.64 -0.49 9.86
CA HIS A 116 -0.74 -0.80 9.45
C HIS A 116 -1.57 -1.39 10.60
N LEU A 117 -1.00 -2.31 11.38
CA LEU A 117 -1.68 -2.90 12.53
C LEU A 117 -1.95 -1.89 13.64
N LYS A 118 -1.05 -0.93 13.87
CA LYS A 118 -1.31 0.17 14.82
C LYS A 118 -2.49 1.04 14.40
N GLU A 119 -2.58 1.40 13.11
CA GLU A 119 -3.72 2.16 12.60
C GLU A 119 -5.02 1.33 12.63
N LEU A 120 -4.93 0.02 12.41
CA LEU A 120 -6.06 -0.89 12.58
C LEU A 120 -6.54 -0.95 14.05
N GLY A 121 -5.60 -1.00 15.01
CA GLY A 121 -5.92 -0.92 16.44
C GLY A 121 -6.66 0.36 16.79
N LYS A 122 -6.21 1.51 16.27
CA LYS A 122 -6.92 2.80 16.43
C LYS A 122 -8.33 2.76 15.79
N ALA A 123 -8.49 2.12 14.63
CA ALA A 123 -9.80 1.98 14.01
C ALA A 123 -10.77 1.17 14.90
N ILE A 124 -10.27 0.11 15.54
CA ILE A 124 -11.03 -0.71 16.51
C ILE A 124 -11.42 0.14 17.74
N GLU A 125 -10.48 0.89 18.32
CA GLU A 125 -10.74 1.81 19.43
C GLU A 125 -11.79 2.87 19.09
N GLU A 126 -11.86 3.27 17.83
CA GLU A 126 -12.80 4.26 17.30
C GLU A 126 -14.15 3.67 16.86
N GLY A 127 -14.38 2.38 17.10
CA GLY A 127 -15.67 1.72 16.93
C GLY A 127 -15.85 0.92 15.63
N CYS A 128 -14.79 0.71 14.85
CA CYS A 128 -14.85 -0.23 13.72
C CYS A 128 -14.84 -1.67 14.24
N GLU A 129 -15.82 -2.48 13.84
CA GLU A 129 -15.84 -3.91 14.17
C GLU A 129 -14.97 -4.69 13.18
N ILE A 130 -13.81 -5.16 13.62
CA ILE A 130 -12.86 -5.93 12.81
C ILE A 130 -12.78 -7.36 13.34
N TRP A 131 -13.06 -8.36 12.50
CA TRP A 131 -13.03 -9.77 12.90
C TRP A 131 -11.69 -10.44 12.65
N ALA A 132 -10.99 -10.06 11.58
CA ALA A 132 -9.74 -10.70 11.21
C ALA A 132 -8.84 -9.80 10.37
N TYR A 133 -7.54 -10.04 10.52
CA TYR A 133 -6.49 -9.49 9.69
C TYR A 133 -5.64 -10.62 9.12
N CYS A 134 -5.72 -10.80 7.81
CA CYS A 134 -5.00 -11.82 7.07
C CYS A 134 -3.94 -11.15 6.21
N THR A 135 -2.68 -11.48 6.48
CA THR A 135 -1.58 -11.06 5.62
C THR A 135 -1.67 -11.77 4.27
N TRP A 136 -1.37 -11.08 3.17
CA TRP A 136 -1.51 -11.60 1.81
C TRP A 136 -0.90 -13.00 1.63
N SER A 137 0.27 -13.26 2.22
CA SER A 137 0.81 -14.62 2.24
C SER A 137 1.65 -14.92 3.47
N PHE A 138 1.56 -16.16 3.94
CA PHE A 138 2.43 -16.68 5.00
C PHE A 138 3.77 -17.17 4.46
N THR A 139 3.80 -17.79 3.28
CA THR A 139 5.02 -18.21 2.58
C THR A 139 5.25 -17.36 1.34
N ASP A 140 6.49 -17.35 0.85
CA ASP A 140 6.74 -16.86 -0.51
C ASP A 140 5.98 -17.70 -1.53
N LEU A 141 5.51 -17.04 -2.59
CA LEU A 141 4.71 -17.61 -3.67
C LEU A 141 5.11 -16.98 -5.00
N LEU A 142 4.67 -17.60 -6.10
CA LEU A 142 4.84 -17.05 -7.44
C LEU A 142 3.90 -15.85 -7.62
N SER A 143 4.43 -14.64 -7.71
CA SER A 143 3.61 -13.45 -7.92
C SER A 143 3.14 -13.34 -9.37
N TRP A 144 1.92 -12.84 -9.57
CA TRP A 144 1.26 -12.79 -10.88
C TRP A 144 2.02 -11.93 -11.91
N LEU A 145 2.63 -10.82 -11.48
CA LEU A 145 3.29 -9.85 -12.35
C LEU A 145 4.82 -9.87 -12.29
N ASN A 146 5.39 -10.41 -11.20
CA ASN A 146 6.81 -10.19 -10.87
C ASN A 146 7.53 -11.48 -10.46
N GLY A 147 6.97 -12.67 -10.73
CA GLY A 147 7.63 -13.93 -10.41
C GLY A 147 8.01 -14.10 -8.93
N TYR A 148 9.17 -14.70 -8.67
CA TYR A 148 9.77 -14.96 -7.36
C TYR A 148 10.67 -13.82 -6.81
N GLN A 149 11.04 -12.81 -7.62
CA GLN A 149 11.84 -11.68 -7.12
C GLN A 149 11.09 -10.85 -6.06
N LYS A 150 9.76 -10.73 -6.18
CA LYS A 150 8.92 -9.97 -5.25
C LYS A 150 8.30 -10.89 -4.21
N ARG A 151 8.81 -10.82 -2.98
CA ARG A 151 8.49 -11.76 -1.89
C ARG A 151 7.64 -11.09 -0.82
N TYR A 152 6.69 -11.85 -0.25
CA TYR A 152 5.69 -11.33 0.69
C TYR A 152 5.65 -12.10 2.02
N GLY A 153 6.06 -13.37 2.02
CA GLY A 153 5.79 -14.26 3.14
C GLY A 153 6.65 -13.99 4.37
N PHE A 154 6.27 -14.62 5.48
CA PHE A 154 7.10 -14.77 6.67
C PHE A 154 8.08 -15.95 6.55
N VAL A 155 7.81 -16.87 5.63
CA VAL A 155 8.66 -18.01 5.30
C VAL A 155 9.24 -17.83 3.92
N TYR A 156 10.56 -17.68 3.85
CA TYR A 156 11.32 -17.65 2.61
C TYR A 156 11.31 -19.02 1.95
N VAL A 157 11.08 -19.06 0.64
CA VAL A 157 11.19 -20.27 -0.17
C VAL A 157 12.40 -20.14 -1.09
N ASP A 158 13.33 -21.10 -1.00
CA ASP A 158 14.54 -21.19 -1.82
C ASP A 158 14.20 -21.58 -3.25
N ARG A 159 13.71 -20.59 -3.99
CA ARG A 159 13.33 -20.66 -5.39
C ARG A 159 13.49 -19.27 -5.99
N ASP A 160 14.22 -19.18 -7.09
CA ASP A 160 14.38 -17.97 -7.88
C ASP A 160 13.64 -18.11 -9.23
N GLU A 161 13.72 -17.07 -10.08
CA GLU A 161 13.09 -17.03 -11.40
C GLU A 161 13.60 -18.15 -12.32
N GLU A 162 14.91 -18.37 -12.32
CA GLU A 162 15.55 -19.43 -13.09
C GLU A 162 15.41 -20.80 -12.40
N GLU A 163 15.62 -21.88 -13.15
CA GLU A 163 15.67 -23.22 -12.58
C GLU A 163 16.90 -23.36 -11.67
N GLY A 164 16.70 -23.47 -10.35
CA GLY A 164 17.86 -23.63 -9.46
C GLY A 164 17.67 -23.58 -7.94
N GLY A 165 16.45 -23.69 -7.41
CA GLY A 165 16.20 -23.62 -5.95
C GLY A 165 15.99 -24.99 -5.30
N THR A 166 16.44 -25.15 -4.05
CA THR A 166 16.23 -26.40 -3.28
C THR A 166 14.80 -26.60 -2.79
N LEU A 167 13.96 -25.56 -2.90
CA LEU A 167 12.65 -25.47 -2.25
C LEU A 167 12.70 -25.57 -0.72
N ASN A 168 13.87 -25.40 -0.09
CA ASN A 168 13.95 -25.31 1.35
C ASN A 168 13.22 -24.07 1.87
N ARG A 169 12.69 -24.17 3.10
CA ARG A 169 11.92 -23.12 3.75
C ARG A 169 12.72 -22.56 4.92
N TYR A 170 12.84 -21.24 4.98
CA TYR A 170 13.57 -20.56 6.05
C TYR A 170 12.68 -19.49 6.68
N LYS A 171 12.65 -19.43 8.00
CA LYS A 171 11.89 -18.40 8.73
C LYS A 171 12.63 -17.07 8.63
N LYS A 172 11.94 -16.03 8.20
CA LYS A 172 12.46 -14.66 8.20
C LYS A 172 12.36 -14.07 9.60
N ASP A 173 12.98 -12.93 9.85
CA ASP A 173 12.85 -12.24 11.14
C ASP A 173 11.38 -11.87 11.42
N SER A 174 10.65 -11.46 10.38
CA SER A 174 9.22 -11.18 10.44
C SER A 174 8.35 -12.37 10.88
N PHE A 175 8.81 -13.62 10.71
CA PHE A 175 8.12 -14.80 11.22
C PHE A 175 8.01 -14.76 12.74
N TYR A 176 9.15 -14.53 13.42
CA TYR A 176 9.21 -14.52 14.87
C TYR A 176 8.47 -13.31 15.42
N TRP A 177 8.65 -12.16 14.77
CA TRP A 177 7.89 -10.95 15.11
C TRP A 177 6.37 -11.17 15.01
N TYR A 178 5.85 -11.69 13.89
CA TYR A 178 4.41 -11.86 13.71
C TYR A 178 3.84 -12.97 14.62
N GLN A 179 4.64 -14.01 14.90
CA GLN A 179 4.29 -14.99 15.93
C GLN A 179 4.07 -14.31 17.29
N ASP A 180 4.95 -13.39 17.68
CA ASP A 180 4.81 -12.70 18.96
C ASP A 180 3.67 -11.67 18.96
N VAL A 181 3.38 -11.03 17.82
CA VAL A 181 2.18 -10.19 17.65
C VAL A 181 0.92 -11.00 17.95
N ILE A 182 0.77 -12.19 17.32
CA ILE A 182 -0.39 -13.06 17.54
C ILE A 182 -0.47 -13.54 19.00
N LYS A 183 0.64 -13.99 19.58
CA LYS A 183 0.66 -14.48 20.97
C LYS A 183 0.27 -13.41 21.99
N THR A 184 0.56 -12.15 21.68
CA THR A 184 0.28 -11.02 22.58
C THR A 184 -0.99 -10.26 22.20
N ASP A 185 -1.77 -10.79 21.26
CA ASP A 185 -2.98 -10.14 20.73
C ASP A 185 -2.73 -8.66 20.34
N GLY A 186 -1.55 -8.40 19.76
CA GLY A 186 -1.14 -7.05 19.34
C GLY A 186 -0.55 -6.16 20.42
N GLU A 187 -0.48 -6.55 21.69
CA GLU A 187 0.10 -5.69 22.75
C GLU A 187 1.56 -5.31 22.48
N ASN A 188 2.35 -6.19 21.84
CA ASN A 188 3.76 -5.93 21.53
C ASN A 188 3.97 -4.85 20.45
N LEU A 189 2.91 -4.39 19.76
CA LEU A 189 3.00 -3.34 18.76
C LEU A 189 3.35 -1.97 19.36
N TYR A 190 3.08 -1.78 20.66
CA TYR A 190 3.21 -0.51 21.37
C TYR A 190 4.38 -0.46 22.37
N LYS A 191 5.12 -1.55 22.49
CA LYS A 191 6.38 -1.62 23.24
C LYS A 191 7.55 -1.17 22.35
#